data_AF-A0AAP4Q2R3-F1
#
_entry.id   AF-A0AAP4Q2R3-F1
#
_cell.length_a   1.000
_cell.length_b   1.000
_cell.length_c   1.000
_cell.angle_alpha   90.00
_cell.angle_beta   90.00
_cell.angle_gamma   90.00
#
_symmetry.space_group_name_H-M   'P 1'
#
loop_
_entity.id
_entity.type
_entity.pdbx_description
1 polymer ?
#
loop_
_entity_poly.entity_id
_entity_poly.type
_entity_poly.pdbx_seq_one_letter_code
_entity_poly.pdbx_strand_id
1 'polypeptide(L)'
;MIVKKIKNYLILLIIFIAVVFYVAQKERKESYIAFENGEEIICDNFIVSKKLGFKFDKNNKYRVSDDKNSFILYNCISKKTE
;
A
#
# COMPACT_ATOMS: atom_id res chain seq x y z
N MET A 1 -32.52 -25.97 9.04
CA MET A 1 -32.47 -24.69 8.29
C MET A 1 -31.39 -23.72 8.79
N ILE A 2 -31.17 -23.62 10.10
CA ILE A 2 -30.20 -22.70 10.75
C ILE A 2 -28.74 -22.94 10.31
N VAL A 3 -28.29 -24.19 10.24
CA VAL A 3 -26.90 -24.54 9.85
C VAL A 3 -26.55 -24.08 8.42
N LYS A 4 -27.52 -24.12 7.49
CA LYS A 4 -27.34 -23.66 6.10
C LYS A 4 -27.17 -22.13 6.03
N LYS A 5 -27.90 -21.39 6.87
CA LYS A 5 -27.78 -19.92 7.01
C LYS A 5 -26.41 -19.53 7.59
N ILE A 6 -25.93 -20.23 8.61
CA ILE A 6 -24.62 -19.98 9.22
C ILE A 6 -23.49 -20.24 8.22
N LYS A 7 -23.56 -21.34 7.46
CA LYS A 7 -22.56 -21.65 6.42
C LYS A 7 -22.53 -20.59 5.32
N ASN A 8 -23.68 -20.06 4.91
CA ASN A 8 -23.75 -19.01 3.90
C ASN A 8 -23.14 -17.68 4.41
N TYR A 9 -23.39 -17.33 5.68
CA TYR A 9 -22.79 -16.15 6.31
C TYR A 9 -21.26 -16.26 6.39
N LEU A 10 -20.73 -17.43 6.72
CA LEU A 10 -19.29 -17.68 6.76
C LEU A 10 -18.65 -17.50 5.37
N ILE A 11 -19.30 -17.99 4.31
CA ILE A 11 -18.83 -17.82 2.93
C ILE A 11 -18.80 -16.33 2.54
N LEU A 12 -19.86 -15.58 2.87
CA LEU A 12 -19.92 -14.13 2.64
C LEU A 12 -18.81 -13.38 3.39
N LEU A 13 -18.53 -13.75 4.64
CA LEU A 13 -17.45 -13.17 5.43
C LEU A 13 -16.07 -13.41 4.77
N ILE A 14 -15.82 -14.63 4.30
CA ILE A 14 -14.56 -14.98 3.62
C ILE A 14 -14.40 -14.17 2.33
N ILE A 15 -15.46 -14.06 1.53
CA ILE A 15 -15.43 -13.26 0.29
C ILE A 15 -15.15 -11.79 0.63
N PHE A 16 -15.79 -11.24 1.66
CA PHE A 16 -15.57 -9.86 2.08
C PHE A 16 -14.11 -9.61 2.49
N ILE A 17 -13.53 -10.50 3.31
CA ILE A 17 -12.12 -10.41 3.71
C ILE A 17 -11.19 -10.49 2.49
N ALA A 18 -11.48 -11.39 1.54
CA ALA A 18 -10.69 -11.53 0.32
C ALA A 18 -10.71 -10.25 -0.54
N VAL A 19 -11.89 -9.61 -0.68
CA VAL A 19 -12.03 -8.35 -1.42
C VAL A 19 -11.26 -7.22 -0.73
N VAL A 20 -11.41 -7.06 0.59
CA VAL A 20 -10.66 -6.05 1.35
C VAL A 20 -9.15 -6.26 1.20
N PHE A 21 -8.69 -7.50 1.30
CA PHE A 21 -7.27 -7.84 1.15
C PHE A 21 -6.76 -7.54 -0.27
N TYR A 22 -7.56 -7.83 -1.30
CA TYR A 22 -7.21 -7.54 -2.70
C TYR A 22 -7.05 -6.03 -2.94
N VAL A 23 -7.99 -5.22 -2.45
CA VAL A 23 -7.93 -3.75 -2.58
C VAL A 23 -6.67 -3.21 -1.89
N ALA A 24 -6.41 -3.63 -0.64
CA ALA A 24 -5.23 -3.20 0.10
C ALA A 24 -3.91 -3.64 -0.56
N GLN A 25 -3.86 -4.79 -1.24
CA GLN A 25 -2.68 -5.20 -2.02
C GLN A 25 -2.47 -4.34 -3.28
N LYS A 26 -3.57 -3.90 -3.93
CA LYS A 26 -3.50 -3.07 -5.13
C LYS A 26 -2.91 -1.69 -4.81
N GLU A 27 -3.43 -1.01 -3.79
CA GLU A 27 -2.92 0.30 -3.35
C GLU A 27 -1.44 0.23 -2.97
N ARG A 28 -1.05 -0.84 -2.25
CA ARG A 28 0.35 -1.11 -1.91
C ARG A 28 1.27 -1.23 -3.13
N LYS A 29 0.79 -1.79 -4.23
CA LYS A 29 1.54 -1.87 -5.49
C LYS A 29 1.63 -0.51 -6.19
N GLU A 30 0.56 0.29 -6.14
CA GLU A 30 0.51 1.61 -6.78
C GLU A 30 1.58 2.55 -6.19
N SER A 31 1.72 2.65 -4.86
CA SER A 31 2.72 3.51 -4.23
C SER A 31 4.16 3.04 -4.49
N TYR A 32 4.38 1.72 -4.55
CA TYR A 32 5.69 1.17 -4.93
C TYR A 32 6.07 1.55 -6.37
N ILE A 33 5.16 1.33 -7.32
CA ILE A 33 5.39 1.62 -8.74
C ILE A 33 5.58 3.13 -8.96
N ALA A 34 4.77 3.98 -8.32
CA ALA A 34 4.90 5.43 -8.40
C ALA A 34 6.29 5.89 -7.95
N PHE A 35 6.76 5.43 -6.78
CA PHE A 35 8.10 5.77 -6.31
C PHE A 35 9.21 5.20 -7.21
N GLU A 36 9.03 3.97 -7.71
CA GLU A 36 9.97 3.35 -8.65
C GLU A 36 10.10 4.17 -9.94
N ASN A 37 8.99 4.71 -10.46
CA ASN A 37 8.94 5.60 -11.61
C ASN A 37 9.43 7.03 -11.33
N GLY A 38 9.75 7.34 -10.06
CA GLY A 38 10.21 8.67 -9.65
C GLY A 38 9.10 9.71 -9.50
N GLU A 39 7.85 9.26 -9.41
CA GLU A 39 6.70 10.10 -9.06
C GLU A 39 6.74 10.46 -7.57
N GLU A 40 5.97 11.49 -7.22
CA GLU A 40 5.78 11.89 -5.83
C GLU A 40 4.71 11.01 -5.19
N ILE A 41 5.04 10.44 -4.04
CA ILE A 41 4.08 9.77 -3.17
C ILE A 41 4.00 10.55 -1.85
N ILE A 42 2.89 10.40 -1.15
CA ILE A 42 2.67 11.02 0.15
C ILE A 42 2.77 9.93 1.20
N CYS A 43 3.74 10.04 2.10
CA CYS A 43 3.90 9.15 3.25
C CYS A 43 3.64 9.97 4.51
N ASP A 44 2.62 9.59 5.29
CA ASP A 44 2.08 10.41 6.38
C ASP A 44 1.78 11.85 5.88
N ASN A 45 2.60 12.84 6.28
CA ASN A 45 2.50 14.24 5.85
C ASN A 45 3.71 14.71 5.02
N PHE A 46 4.52 13.79 4.50
CA PHE A 46 5.73 14.08 3.74
C PHE A 46 5.57 13.73 2.27
N ILE A 47 6.06 14.62 1.40
CA ILE A 47 6.27 14.31 0.00
C ILE A 47 7.56 13.50 -0.11
N VAL A 48 7.45 12.29 -0.63
CA VAL A 48 8.53 11.33 -0.76
C VAL A 48 8.73 11.02 -2.23
N SER A 49 9.95 11.24 -2.74
CA SER A 49 10.30 10.92 -4.13
C SER A 49 11.81 10.78 -4.30
N LYS A 50 12.23 10.12 -5.37
CA LYS A 50 13.65 10.01 -5.74
C LYS A 50 14.29 11.38 -5.98
N LYS A 51 13.53 12.35 -6.51
CA LYS A 51 13.99 13.73 -6.76
C LYS A 51 14.33 14.47 -5.47
N LEU A 52 13.66 14.12 -4.36
CA LEU A 52 13.89 14.68 -3.03
C LEU A 52 15.00 13.94 -2.25
N GLY A 53 15.70 12.99 -2.88
CA GLY A 53 16.83 12.28 -2.29
C GLY A 53 16.49 10.97 -1.59
N PHE A 54 15.20 10.58 -1.53
CA PHE A 54 14.78 9.30 -0.99
C PHE A 54 15.23 8.14 -1.89
N LYS A 55 15.67 7.05 -1.27
CA LYS A 55 16.13 5.83 -1.95
C LYS A 55 15.52 4.62 -1.31
N PHE A 56 15.40 3.53 -2.06
CA PHE A 56 15.04 2.24 -1.49
C PHE A 56 16.10 1.78 -0.48
N ASP A 57 15.64 1.23 0.64
CA ASP A 57 16.50 0.55 1.59
C ASP A 57 17.14 -0.67 0.92
N LYS A 58 18.45 -0.88 1.14
CA LYS A 58 19.20 -1.99 0.54
C LYS A 58 18.63 -3.36 0.90
N ASN A 59 18.01 -3.48 2.08
CA ASN A 59 17.50 -4.74 2.62
C ASN A 59 15.98 -4.86 2.51
N ASN A 60 15.28 -3.78 2.14
CA ASN A 60 13.82 -3.78 2.05
C ASN A 60 13.32 -2.89 0.91
N LYS A 61 12.91 -3.52 -0.20
CA LYS A 61 12.33 -2.84 -1.37
C LYS A 61 11.02 -2.09 -1.10
N TYR A 62 10.38 -2.30 0.05
CA TYR A 62 9.16 -1.59 0.45
C TYR A 62 9.43 -0.46 1.44
N ARG A 63 10.70 -0.20 1.75
CA ARG A 63 11.12 0.90 2.60
C ARG A 63 11.92 1.89 1.77
N VAL A 64 11.63 3.17 1.97
CA VAL A 64 12.37 4.27 1.37
C VAL A 64 12.87 5.21 2.46
N SER A 65 14.05 5.78 2.26
CA SER A 65 14.66 6.67 3.24
C SER A 65 15.55 7.71 2.58
N ASP A 66 15.64 8.87 3.21
CA ASP A 66 16.71 9.84 3.02
C ASP A 66 17.64 9.82 4.27
N ASP A 67 18.44 10.86 4.48
CA ASP A 67 19.35 10.93 5.62
C ASP A 67 18.63 11.17 6.98
N LYS A 68 17.34 11.53 6.97
CA LYS A 68 16.60 11.98 8.17
C LYS A 68 15.33 11.18 8.47
N ASN A 69 14.69 10.67 7.43
CA ASN A 69 13.35 10.10 7.46
C ASN A 69 13.36 8.74 6.77
N SER A 70 12.44 7.89 7.21
CA SER A 70 12.24 6.60 6.58
C SER A 70 10.78 6.19 6.64
N PHE A 71 10.28 5.71 5.51
CA PHE A 71 8.88 5.40 5.32
C PHE A 71 8.73 4.00 4.73
N ILE A 72 7.65 3.33 5.12
CA ILE A 72 7.21 2.08 4.51
C ILE A 72 6.22 2.45 3.41
N LEU A 73 6.54 2.13 2.16
CA LEU A 73 5.75 2.48 0.97
C LEU A 73 4.29 2.03 1.05
N TYR A 74 4.00 0.98 1.82
CA TYR A 74 2.65 0.49 2.05
C TYR A 74 1.75 1.43 2.84
N ASN A 75 2.32 2.33 3.62
CA ASN A 75 1.59 3.35 4.38
C ASN A 75 1.52 4.66 3.60
N CYS A 76 2.03 4.68 2.37
CA CYS A 76 2.05 5.85 1.51
C CYS A 76 0.96 5.76 0.47
N ILE A 77 0.51 6.93 0.00
CA ILE A 77 -0.51 7.07 -1.03
C ILE A 77 0.18 7.65 -2.27
N SER A 78 -0.01 7.01 -3.42
CA SER A 78 0.39 7.61 -4.69
C SER A 78 -0.41 8.89 -4.92
N LYS A 79 0.27 10.02 -5.17
CA LYS A 79 -0.37 11.28 -5.51
C LYS A 79 -0.95 11.12 -6.92
N LYS A 80 -2.18 10.61 -7.00
CA LYS A 80 -2.92 10.59 -8.27
C LYS A 80 -3.08 12.04 -8.69
N THR A 81 -2.41 12.39 -9.77
CA THR A 81 -2.72 13.64 -10.46
C THR A 81 -4.08 13.38 -11.10
N GLU A 82 -5.14 13.97 -10.55
CA GLU A 82 -6.44 14.07 -11.23
C GLU A 82 -6.28 14.83 -12.56
#